data_AF-A0A7S1F402-F1
#
_entry.id   AF-A0A7S1F402-F1
#
_cell.length_a   1.000
_cell.length_b   1.000
_cell.length_c   1.000
_cell.angle_alpha   90.00
_cell.angle_beta   90.00
_cell.angle_gamma   90.00
#
_symmetry.space_group_name_H-M   'P 1'
#
loop_
_entity.id
_entity.type
_entity.pdbx_description
1 polymer ?
#
loop_
_entity_poly.entity_id
_entity_poly.type
_entity_poly.pdbx_seq_one_letter_code
_entity_poly.pdbx_strand_id
1 'polypeptide(L)'
;TSFFLDTVNVDKNFWGSSLSSTHADVQASGKVKVTVPTINLNRLLYESTIPADWVIVKMDIEGAEWDILPCMAQSLSSSTVDALYMEVHPASWGMIGTTEQGLEAAKQVLMAKGVQIPSYFSET
;
A
#
# COMPACT_ATOMS: atom_id res chain seq x y z
N THR A 1 7.99 11.52 7.63
CA THR A 1 6.70 10.90 8.02
C THR A 1 6.90 10.12 9.31
N SER A 2 5.88 9.92 10.15
CA SER A 2 5.99 9.07 11.35
C SER A 2 5.49 7.67 11.02
N PHE A 3 6.23 6.63 11.41
CA PHE A 3 5.79 5.24 11.37
C PHE A 3 5.53 4.77 12.80
N PHE A 4 4.46 4.03 13.02
CA PHE A 4 4.06 3.56 14.34
C PHE A 4 4.30 2.07 14.46
N LEU A 5 4.89 1.66 15.58
CA LEU A 5 5.19 0.26 15.85
C LEU A 5 3.99 -0.42 16.53
N ASP A 6 3.66 -1.61 16.05
CA ASP A 6 3.04 -2.65 16.87
C ASP A 6 4.10 -3.23 17.80
N THR A 7 3.84 -3.21 19.09
CA THR A 7 4.73 -3.73 20.14
C THR A 7 4.04 -4.77 21.02
N VAL A 8 2.82 -5.20 20.68
CA VAL A 8 1.98 -6.04 21.55
C VAL A 8 1.60 -7.38 20.92
N ASN A 9 1.55 -7.50 19.59
CA ASN A 9 1.15 -8.76 18.93
C ASN A 9 2.34 -9.67 18.59
N VAL A 10 2.97 -10.22 19.63
CA VAL A 10 4.10 -11.15 19.48
C VAL A 10 3.73 -12.38 18.63
N ASP A 11 2.53 -12.93 18.83
CA ASP A 11 2.04 -14.12 18.11
C ASP A 11 1.79 -13.87 16.61
N LYS A 12 1.78 -12.59 16.21
CA LYS A 12 1.60 -12.12 14.83
C LYS A 12 2.81 -11.35 14.34
N ASN A 13 3.99 -11.56 14.92
CA ASN A 13 5.24 -10.89 14.53
C ASN A 13 5.11 -9.36 14.34
N PHE A 14 4.22 -8.71 15.09
CA PHE A 14 4.01 -7.26 15.05
C PHE A 14 3.54 -6.70 13.69
N TRP A 15 2.75 -7.46 12.93
CA TRP A 15 2.26 -7.07 11.60
C TRP A 15 1.54 -5.72 11.57
N GLY A 16 0.79 -5.38 12.62
CA GLY A 16 -0.02 -4.16 12.69
C GLY A 16 0.74 -2.82 12.84
N SER A 17 2.03 -2.79 12.47
CA SER A 17 2.83 -1.56 12.42
C SER A 17 2.44 -0.75 11.18
N SER A 18 2.01 0.49 11.36
CA SER A 18 1.38 1.27 10.30
C SER A 18 1.83 2.73 10.30
N LEU A 19 1.64 3.41 9.16
CA LEU A 19 1.68 4.88 9.12
C LEU A 19 0.44 5.50 9.79
N SER A 20 -0.62 4.72 9.96
CA SER A 20 -1.85 5.17 10.59
C SER A 20 -1.80 5.10 12.11
N SER A 21 -2.05 6.25 12.74
CA SER A 21 -2.24 6.33 14.19
C SER A 21 -3.59 5.80 14.68
N THR A 22 -4.50 5.46 13.75
CA THR A 22 -5.83 4.90 14.03
C THR A 22 -5.84 3.38 13.96
N HIS A 23 -4.79 2.75 13.44
CA HIS A 23 -4.63 1.29 13.41
C HIS A 23 -4.77 0.70 14.83
N ALA A 24 -5.54 -0.38 14.99
CA ALA A 24 -5.90 -0.91 16.29
C ALA A 24 -4.66 -1.30 17.12
N ASP A 25 -3.72 -1.98 16.49
CA ASP A 25 -2.49 -2.44 17.16
C ASP A 25 -1.53 -1.29 17.49
N VAL A 26 -1.51 -0.25 16.67
CA VAL A 26 -0.78 1.00 16.96
C VAL A 26 -1.37 1.68 18.21
N GLN A 27 -2.70 1.69 18.36
CA GLN A 27 -3.34 2.24 19.55
C GLN A 27 -3.04 1.38 20.79
N ALA A 28 -3.15 0.05 20.67
CA ALA A 28 -2.84 -0.89 21.74
C ALA A 28 -1.37 -0.81 22.18
N SER A 29 -0.47 -0.49 21.24
CA SER A 29 0.96 -0.29 21.49
C SER A 29 1.30 1.09 22.06
N GLY A 30 0.31 1.94 22.35
CA GLY A 30 0.55 3.29 22.90
C GLY A 30 1.14 4.27 21.89
N LYS A 31 0.97 4.02 20.59
CA LYS A 31 1.41 4.88 19.47
C LYS A 31 2.91 5.17 19.49
N VAL A 32 3.73 4.16 19.73
CA VAL A 32 5.21 4.27 19.66
C VAL A 32 5.62 4.71 18.26
N LYS A 33 6.22 5.89 18.15
CA LYS A 33 6.65 6.50 16.88
C LYS A 33 8.12 6.27 16.62
N VAL A 34 8.43 5.91 15.38
CA VAL A 34 9.79 5.90 14.85
C VAL A 34 9.85 6.64 13.50
N THR A 35 11.06 6.97 13.07
CA THR A 35 11.32 7.45 11.71
C THR A 35 11.98 6.33 10.94
N VAL A 36 11.37 5.91 9.85
CA VAL A 36 11.93 4.93 8.91
C VAL A 36 12.19 5.61 7.56
N PRO A 37 13.24 5.21 6.84
CA PRO A 37 13.38 5.59 5.44
C PRO A 37 12.18 5.10 4.63
N THR A 38 11.65 5.94 3.76
CA THR A 38 10.57 5.60 2.84
C THR A 38 11.06 5.67 1.41
N ILE A 39 10.50 4.82 0.55
CA ILE A 39 10.73 4.86 -0.90
C ILE A 39 9.47 5.32 -1.61
N ASN A 40 9.62 5.98 -2.76
CA ASN A 40 8.51 6.29 -3.65
C ASN A 40 8.35 5.14 -4.64
N LEU A 41 7.22 4.45 -4.61
CA LEU A 41 6.95 3.29 -5.47
C LEU A 41 7.02 3.64 -6.97
N ASN A 42 6.47 4.79 -7.39
CA ASN A 42 6.52 5.21 -8.79
C ASN A 42 7.95 5.44 -9.26
N ARG A 43 8.78 6.02 -8.40
CA ARG A 43 10.22 6.20 -8.67
C ARG A 43 10.93 4.85 -8.77
N LEU A 44 10.67 3.94 -7.82
CA LEU A 44 11.26 2.60 -7.83
C LEU A 44 10.95 1.87 -9.14
N LEU A 45 9.67 1.88 -9.55
CA LEU A 45 9.23 1.31 -10.82
C LEU A 45 9.97 1.96 -11.99
N TYR A 46 9.95 3.29 -12.09
CA TYR A 46 10.64 4.02 -13.17
C TYR A 46 12.14 3.69 -13.28
N GLU A 47 12.84 3.57 -12.15
CA GLU A 47 14.29 3.37 -12.11
C GLU A 47 14.69 1.90 -12.28
N SER A 48 13.79 0.94 -12.01
CA SER A 48 14.13 -0.48 -11.87
C SER A 48 13.44 -1.41 -12.85
N THR A 49 12.56 -0.89 -13.71
CA THR A 49 11.82 -1.71 -14.67
C THR A 49 11.91 -1.14 -16.09
N ILE A 50 11.79 -2.03 -17.07
CA ILE A 50 11.63 -1.69 -18.49
C ILE A 50 10.39 -2.41 -19.06
N PRO A 51 9.86 -1.98 -20.22
CA PRO A 51 8.66 -2.60 -20.81
C PRO A 51 8.79 -4.08 -21.17
N ALA A 52 10.00 -4.65 -21.18
CA ALA A 52 10.24 -6.07 -21.48
C ALA A 52 10.22 -6.96 -20.22
N ASP A 53 10.24 -6.36 -19.02
CA ASP A 53 10.17 -7.10 -17.77
C ASP A 53 8.75 -7.59 -17.50
N TRP A 54 8.63 -8.65 -16.71
CA TRP A 54 7.37 -9.04 -16.09
C TRP A 54 7.36 -8.60 -14.62
N VAL A 55 6.55 -7.60 -14.29
CA VAL A 55 6.58 -6.93 -12.99
C VAL A 55 5.32 -7.23 -12.21
N ILE A 56 5.52 -7.83 -11.03
CA ILE A 56 4.47 -8.09 -10.06
C ILE A 56 4.71 -7.20 -8.84
N VAL A 57 3.69 -6.44 -8.45
CA VAL A 57 3.65 -5.72 -7.18
C VAL A 57 2.75 -6.49 -6.22
N LYS A 58 3.32 -7.08 -5.17
CA LYS A 58 2.56 -7.52 -3.99
C LYS A 58 2.54 -6.37 -2.99
N MET A 59 1.36 -5.96 -2.54
CA MET A 59 1.15 -4.83 -1.65
C MET A 59 0.30 -5.25 -0.45
N ASP A 60 0.92 -5.12 0.71
CA ASP A 60 0.33 -5.31 2.02
C ASP A 60 1.10 -4.38 2.96
N ILE A 61 0.50 -3.23 3.22
CA ILE A 61 1.17 -2.06 3.82
C ILE A 61 0.28 -1.35 4.83
N GLU A 62 -0.63 -2.11 5.47
CA GLU A 62 -1.36 -1.71 6.67
C GLU A 62 -2.12 -0.38 6.54
N GLY A 63 -2.78 -0.16 5.40
CA GLY A 63 -3.61 1.01 5.10
C GLY A 63 -2.97 2.06 4.20
N ALA A 64 -1.66 2.02 3.99
CA ALA A 64 -0.99 3.00 3.12
C ALA A 64 -1.36 2.84 1.63
N GLU A 65 -2.01 1.73 1.23
CA GLU A 65 -2.52 1.53 -0.12
C GLU A 65 -3.56 2.59 -0.51
N TRP A 66 -4.34 3.09 0.46
CA TRP A 66 -5.28 4.20 0.26
C TRP A 66 -4.60 5.48 -0.20
N ASP A 67 -3.36 5.70 0.23
CA ASP A 67 -2.59 6.91 -0.08
C ASP A 67 -1.79 6.75 -1.39
N ILE A 68 -1.31 5.53 -1.66
CA ILE A 68 -0.42 5.25 -2.81
C ILE A 68 -1.20 5.04 -4.10
N LEU A 69 -2.30 4.29 -4.06
CA LEU A 69 -2.93 3.78 -5.28
C LEU A 69 -3.50 4.87 -6.21
N PRO A 70 -4.19 5.92 -5.71
CA PRO A 70 -4.65 7.01 -6.57
C PRO A 70 -3.51 7.73 -7.31
N CYS A 71 -2.37 7.91 -6.65
CA CYS A 71 -1.19 8.52 -7.27
C CYS A 71 -0.53 7.57 -8.28
N MET A 72 -0.37 6.29 -7.93
CA MET A 72 0.16 5.27 -8.82
C MET A 72 -0.69 5.15 -10.09
N ALA A 73 -2.02 5.17 -9.97
CA ALA A 73 -2.94 5.11 -11.10
C ALA A 73 -2.72 6.26 -12.12
N GLN A 74 -2.25 7.42 -11.68
CA GLN A 74 -1.96 8.57 -12.55
C GLN A 74 -0.52 8.55 -13.10
N SER A 75 0.38 7.77 -12.50
CA SER A 75 1.78 7.68 -12.91
C SER A 75 1.93 7.02 -14.28
N LEU A 76 2.92 7.46 -15.07
CA LEU A 76 3.33 6.76 -16.28
C LEU A 76 3.98 5.41 -15.96
N SER A 77 4.71 5.31 -14.84
CA SER A 77 5.38 4.08 -14.42
C SER A 77 4.41 2.94 -14.09
N SER A 78 3.13 3.22 -13.91
CA SER A 78 2.16 2.15 -13.64
C SER A 78 1.95 1.24 -14.85
N SER A 79 2.29 1.68 -16.06
CA SER A 79 2.16 0.85 -17.27
C SER A 79 3.26 -0.23 -17.37
N THR A 80 4.27 -0.20 -16.51
CA THR A 80 5.28 -1.27 -16.43
C THR A 80 4.89 -2.36 -15.45
N VAL A 81 3.71 -2.29 -14.82
CA VAL A 81 3.23 -3.30 -13.87
C VAL A 81 2.26 -4.23 -14.57
N ASP A 82 2.52 -5.53 -14.54
CA ASP A 82 1.65 -6.53 -15.16
C ASP A 82 0.57 -6.99 -14.19
N ALA A 83 0.92 -7.17 -12.91
CA ALA A 83 0.00 -7.62 -11.88
C ALA A 83 0.20 -6.90 -10.55
N LEU A 84 -0.92 -6.55 -9.91
CA LEU A 84 -0.98 -5.98 -8.57
C LEU A 84 -1.80 -6.90 -7.67
N TYR A 85 -1.13 -7.55 -6.72
CA TYR A 85 -1.74 -8.33 -5.65
C TYR A 85 -1.80 -7.46 -4.40
N MET A 86 -2.97 -6.94 -4.06
CA MET A 86 -3.11 -5.94 -3.01
C MET A 86 -4.15 -6.37 -1.99
N GLU A 87 -3.75 -6.42 -0.73
CA GLU A 87 -4.69 -6.45 0.39
C GLU A 87 -5.24 -5.04 0.63
N VAL A 88 -6.56 -4.95 0.82
CA VAL A 88 -7.24 -3.69 1.07
C VAL A 88 -7.71 -3.67 2.51
N HIS A 89 -7.07 -2.82 3.32
CA HIS A 89 -7.41 -2.58 4.70
C HIS A 89 -8.55 -1.55 4.82
N PRO A 90 -9.12 -1.35 6.02
CA PRO A 90 -10.16 -0.33 6.22
C PRO A 90 -9.71 1.07 5.79
N ALA A 91 -10.61 1.82 5.14
CA ALA A 91 -10.33 3.19 4.68
C ALA A 91 -9.91 4.15 5.81
N SER A 92 -10.30 3.86 7.04
CA SER A 92 -9.90 4.63 8.23
C SER A 92 -8.41 4.52 8.55
N TRP A 93 -7.68 3.60 7.91
CA TRP A 93 -6.23 3.45 8.03
C TRP A 93 -5.46 4.24 6.95
N GLY A 94 -6.13 4.79 5.94
CA GLY A 94 -5.52 5.77 5.04
C GLY A 94 -5.25 7.10 5.74
N MET A 95 -4.27 7.86 5.27
CA MET A 95 -3.89 9.15 5.86
C MET A 95 -4.49 10.36 5.15
N ILE A 96 -4.75 10.26 3.84
CA ILE A 96 -5.14 11.41 3.00
C ILE A 96 -6.64 11.48 2.70
N GLY A 97 -7.44 10.53 3.23
CA GLY A 97 -8.89 10.53 3.08
C GLY A 97 -9.40 10.05 1.71
N THR A 98 -8.64 9.19 1.03
CA THR A 98 -9.12 8.48 -0.17
C THR A 98 -10.40 7.71 0.18
N THR A 99 -11.47 7.94 -0.58
CA THR A 99 -12.74 7.23 -0.41
C THR A 99 -12.68 5.86 -1.09
N GLU A 100 -13.57 4.95 -0.70
CA GLU A 100 -13.74 3.65 -1.38
C GLU A 100 -13.95 3.83 -2.89
N GLN A 101 -14.78 4.80 -3.29
CA GLN A 101 -14.98 5.14 -4.68
C GLN A 101 -13.68 5.64 -5.35
N GLY A 102 -12.86 6.42 -4.64
CA GLY A 102 -11.58 6.90 -5.13
C GLY A 102 -10.57 5.77 -5.33
N LEU A 103 -10.49 4.83 -4.39
CA LEU A 103 -9.64 3.64 -4.50
C LEU A 103 -10.09 2.76 -5.67
N GLU A 104 -11.40 2.53 -5.79
CA GLU A 104 -11.95 1.73 -6.89
C GLU A 104 -11.70 2.40 -8.24
N ALA A 105 -11.91 3.71 -8.35
CA ALA A 105 -11.57 4.46 -9.57
C ALA A 105 -10.08 4.33 -9.94
N ALA A 106 -9.18 4.35 -8.95
CA ALA A 106 -7.75 4.14 -9.17
C ALA A 106 -7.46 2.73 -9.71
N LYS A 107 -8.08 1.69 -9.15
CA LYS A 107 -7.98 0.31 -9.67
C LYS A 107 -8.48 0.21 -11.10
N GLN A 108 -9.61 0.84 -11.44
CA GLN A 108 -10.14 0.84 -12.80
C GLN A 108 -9.18 1.50 -13.80
N VAL A 109 -8.52 2.60 -13.41
CA VAL A 109 -7.50 3.25 -14.23
C VAL A 109 -6.28 2.34 -14.44
N LEU A 110 -5.82 1.65 -13.40
CA LEU A 110 -4.72 0.68 -13.51
C LEU A 110 -5.09 -0.49 -14.42
N MET A 111 -6.30 -1.06 -14.28
CA MET A 111 -6.78 -2.13 -15.16
C MET A 111 -6.91 -1.67 -16.61
N ALA A 112 -7.36 -0.44 -16.85
CA ALA A 112 -7.39 0.15 -18.20
C ALA A 112 -6.00 0.33 -18.82
N LYS A 113 -4.94 0.38 -17.99
CA LYS A 113 -3.54 0.38 -18.42
C LYS A 113 -2.94 -1.02 -18.58
N GLY A 114 -3.74 -2.08 -18.40
CA GLY A 114 -3.31 -3.47 -18.56
C GLY A 114 -2.86 -4.16 -17.27
N VAL A 115 -2.91 -3.48 -16.12
CA VAL A 115 -2.54 -4.09 -14.84
C VAL A 115 -3.62 -5.09 -14.41
N GLN A 116 -3.23 -6.34 -14.18
CA GLN A 116 -4.12 -7.35 -13.61
C GLN A 116 -4.25 -7.14 -12.10
N ILE A 117 -5.48 -7.03 -11.60
CA ILE A 117 -5.76 -6.85 -10.16
C ILE A 117 -6.70 -7.98 -9.69
N PRO A 118 -6.16 -9.17 -9.39
CA PRO A 118 -6.98 -10.27 -8.86
C PRO A 118 -7.48 -9.95 -7.45
N SER A 119 -8.56 -10.62 -7.05
CA SER A 119 -8.92 -10.67 -5.62
C SER A 119 -7.76 -11.30 -4.85
N TYR A 120 -7.29 -10.61 -3.81
CA TYR A 120 -6.12 -11.00 -3.05
C TYR A 120 -6.28 -10.64 -1.57
N PHE A 121 -5.69 -11.47 -0.72
CA PHE A 121 -5.58 -11.29 0.72
C PHE A 121 -4.21 -11.83 1.14
N SER A 122 -3.52 -11.13 2.04
CA SER A 122 -2.21 -11.51 2.55
C SER A 122 -2.39 -12.27 3.88
N GLU A 123 -1.93 -13.50 3.96
CA GLU A 123 -1.95 -14.29 5.20
C GLU A 123 -0.71 -14.02 6.08
N THR A 124 -0.05 -12.87 5.87
CA THR A 124 1.30 -12.59 6.38
C THR A 124 1.36 -11.36 7.25
#